data_AF-A0A815E289-F1
#
_entry.id   AF-A0A815E289-F1
#
_cell.length_a   1.000
_cell.length_b   1.000
_cell.length_c   1.000
_cell.angle_alpha   90.00
_cell.angle_beta   90.00
_cell.angle_gamma   90.00
#
_symmetry.space_group_name_H-M   'P 1'
#
loop_
_entity.id
_entity.type
_entity.pdbx_description
1 polymer ?
#
loop_
_entity_poly.entity_id
_entity_poly.type
_entity_poly.pdbx_seq_one_letter_code
_entity_poly.pdbx_strand_id
1 'polypeptide(L)' 'MKAGVLPDEKSNSLKANNDYPSSTLPSVEGCDYHGEYYNDKELFMDNCNWCRCADQQVTCTLMLCPTTVPNA' A
#
# COMPACT_ATOMS: atom_id res chain seq x y z
N MET A 1 7.44 -7.02 26.26
CA MET A 1 6.15 -6.98 25.55
C MET A 1 6.37 -6.43 24.15
N LYS A 2 6.18 -7.23 23.11
CA LYS A 2 5.92 -6.73 21.75
C LYS A 2 4.63 -7.40 21.29
N ALA A 3 3.56 -6.62 21.29
CA ALA A 3 2.36 -6.93 20.52
C ALA A 3 2.54 -6.26 19.16
N GLY A 4 2.15 -6.92 18.07
CA GLY A 4 2.08 -6.23 16.79
C GLY A 4 2.15 -7.15 15.57
N VAL A 5 1.01 -7.78 15.30
CA VAL A 5 0.46 -8.14 13.98
C VAL A 5 1.23 -9.20 13.16
N LEU A 6 0.49 -10.26 12.82
CA LEU A 6 0.89 -11.35 11.95
C LEU A 6 1.26 -10.84 10.54
N PRO A 7 2.04 -11.59 9.75
CA PRO A 7 2.08 -11.39 8.31
C PRO A 7 0.71 -11.80 7.76
N ASP A 8 -0.26 -10.88 7.74
CA ASP A 8 -1.54 -11.11 7.09
C ASP A 8 -1.28 -11.17 5.58
N GLU A 9 -1.22 -12.43 5.12
CA GLU A 9 -1.40 -12.94 3.77
C GLU A 9 -1.31 -11.87 2.66
N LYS A 10 -0.10 -11.73 2.09
CA LYS A 10 0.17 -10.93 0.90
C LYS A 10 -0.84 -11.32 -0.18
N SER A 11 -1.83 -10.44 -0.35
CA SER A 11 -2.88 -10.38 -1.36
C SER A 11 -3.07 -11.66 -2.18
N ASN A 12 -4.19 -12.35 -1.91
CA ASN A 12 -4.78 -13.31 -2.83
C ASN A 12 -4.69 -12.74 -4.26
N SER A 13 -3.90 -13.42 -5.10
CA SER A 13 -3.66 -13.05 -6.48
C SER A 13 -4.93 -13.25 -7.29
N LEU A 14 -5.82 -12.25 -7.29
CA LEU A 14 -6.90 -12.20 -8.27
C LEU A 14 -6.26 -11.92 -9.63
N LYS A 15 -5.99 -13.00 -10.37
CA LYS A 15 -5.60 -12.95 -11.77
C LYS A 15 -6.69 -12.20 -12.53
N ALA A 16 -6.34 -11.08 -13.16
CA ALA A 16 -7.23 -10.35 -14.05
C ALA A 16 -7.68 -11.26 -15.20
N ASN A 17 -8.92 -11.73 -15.15
CA ASN A 17 -9.59 -12.32 -16.31
C ASN A 17 -10.20 -11.18 -17.13
N ASN A 18 -9.55 -10.89 -18.25
CA ASN A 18 -9.81 -9.75 -19.11
C ASN A 18 -10.95 -10.03 -20.11
N ASP A 19 -12.17 -10.25 -19.62
CA ASP A 19 -13.40 -10.34 -20.44
C ASP A 19 -14.67 -10.01 -19.63
N TYR A 20 -14.81 -8.77 -19.14
CA TYR A 20 -16.12 -8.28 -18.67
C TYR A 20 -16.22 -6.74 -18.67
N PRO A 21 -17.33 -6.15 -19.16
CA PRO A 21 -17.49 -4.70 -19.18
C PRO A 21 -17.79 -4.16 -17.77
N SER A 22 -16.73 -3.80 -17.04
CA SER A 22 -16.56 -2.60 -16.21
C SER A 22 -17.72 -2.05 -15.34
N SER A 23 -18.74 -2.82 -14.93
CA SER A 23 -19.91 -2.19 -14.25
C SER A 23 -20.58 -2.97 -13.10
N THR A 24 -20.07 -4.13 -12.66
CA THR A 24 -20.66 -4.80 -11.47
C THR A 24 -19.68 -5.62 -10.63
N LEU A 25 -18.38 -5.53 -10.89
CA LEU A 25 -17.38 -6.05 -9.95
C LEU A 25 -17.00 -4.88 -9.02
N PRO A 26 -16.88 -5.07 -7.70
CA PRO A 26 -16.16 -4.08 -6.90
C PRO A 26 -14.81 -3.95 -7.58
N SER A 27 -14.55 -2.80 -8.22
CA SER A 27 -13.20 -2.44 -8.61
C SER A 27 -12.36 -2.72 -7.38
N VAL A 28 -11.34 -3.55 -7.53
CA VAL A 28 -10.35 -3.68 -6.46
C VAL A 28 -9.71 -2.30 -6.41
N GLU A 29 -10.32 -1.41 -5.61
CA GLU A 29 -9.91 -0.04 -5.45
C GLU A 29 -8.64 -0.08 -4.61
N GLY A 30 -7.59 0.49 -5.17
CA GLY A 30 -6.27 0.45 -4.58
C GLY A 30 -5.30 1.33 -5.35
N CYS A 31 -4.06 1.33 -4.88
CA CYS A 31 -3.02 2.21 -5.36
C CYS A 31 -1.79 1.38 -5.72
N ASP A 32 -1.29 1.56 -6.94
CA ASP A 32 0.04 1.12 -7.31
C ASP A 32 1.07 2.15 -6.81
N TYR A 33 1.96 1.73 -5.94
CA TYR A 33 2.98 2.61 -5.35
C TYR A 33 4.33 1.89 -5.25
N HIS A 34 5.33 2.45 -5.94
CA HIS A 34 6.68 1.87 -6.07
C HIS A 34 6.72 0.40 -6.52
N GLY A 35 5.72 -0.04 -7.29
CA GLY A 35 5.62 -1.41 -7.80
C GLY A 35 4.95 -2.41 -6.85
N GLU A 36 4.46 -1.96 -5.70
CA GLU A 36 3.59 -2.75 -4.81
C GLU A 36 2.16 -2.19 -4.89
N TYR A 37 1.18 -3.07 -4.74
CA TYR A 37 -0.24 -2.71 -4.75
C TYR A 37 -0.78 -2.64 -3.31
N TYR A 38 -1.47 -1.54 -2.99
CA TYR A 38 -2.10 -1.29 -1.69
C TYR A 38 -3.61 -1.15 -1.86
N ASN A 39 -4.40 -1.75 -0.97
CA ASN A 39 -5.86 -1.66 -1.01
C ASN A 39 -6.33 -0.25 -0.62
N ASP A 40 -7.54 0.13 -1.02
CA ASP A 40 -8.15 1.37 -0.57
C ASP A 40 -8.20 1.45 0.96
N LYS A 41 -7.84 2.62 1.49
CA LYS A 41 -7.67 2.95 2.92
C LYS A 41 -6.50 2.25 3.62
N GLU A 42 -5.72 1.42 2.94
CA GLU A 42 -4.56 0.77 3.52
C GLU A 42 -3.52 1.81 3.98
N LEU A 43 -2.96 1.57 5.17
CA LEU A 43 -1.89 2.37 5.75
C LEU A 43 -0.57 1.61 5.67
N PHE A 44 0.46 2.28 5.19
CA PHE A 44 1.80 1.70 5.06
C PHE A 44 2.88 2.75 5.34
N MET A 45 4.13 2.33 5.49
CA MET A 45 5.26 3.24 5.64
C MET A 45 6.10 3.28 4.36
N ASP A 46 6.45 4.48 3.92
CA ASP A 46 7.53 4.71 2.96
C ASP A 46 8.67 5.46 3.66
N ASN A 47 9.80 4.78 3.82
CA ASN A 47 10.91 5.21 4.67
C ASN A 47 10.42 5.50 6.11
N CYS A 48 10.37 6.77 6.51
CA CYS A 48 9.84 7.20 7.80
C CYS A 48 8.41 7.74 7.72
N ASN A 49 7.90 8.00 6.51
CA ASN A 49 6.60 8.63 6.32
C ASN A 49 5.47 7.62 6.36
N TRP A 50 4.36 8.02 6.98
CA TRP A 50 3.12 7.25 6.93
C TRP A 50 2.37 7.63 5.67
N CYS A 51 1.97 6.61 4.92
CA CYS A 51 1.23 6.73 3.67
C CYS A 51 -0.12 6.03 3.80
N ARG A 52 -1.10 6.54 3.05
CA ARG A 52 -2.43 5.98 2.91
C ARG A 52 -2.81 5.91 1.44
N CYS A 53 -3.31 4.76 1.00
CA CYS A 53 -4.05 4.68 -0.26
C CYS A 53 -5.47 5.21 -0.05
N ALA A 54 -5.88 6.21 -0.82
CA ALA A 54 -7.24 6.73 -0.80
C ALA A 54 -7.60 7.23 -2.19
N ASP A 55 -8.77 6.85 -2.70
CA ASP A 55 -9.28 7.31 -4.00
C ASP A 55 -8.29 7.04 -5.14
N GLN A 56 -7.66 5.85 -5.15
CA GLN A 56 -6.61 5.43 -6.11
C GLN A 56 -5.34 6.30 -6.11
N GLN A 57 -5.13 7.11 -5.06
CA GLN A 57 -3.94 7.93 -4.88
C GLN A 57 -3.27 7.64 -3.53
N VAL A 58 -1.95 7.74 -3.52
CA VAL A 58 -1.18 7.65 -2.28
C VAL A 58 -0.95 9.04 -1.71
N THR A 59 -1.34 9.22 -0.46
CA THR A 59 -1.05 10.43 0.33
C THR A 59 -0.13 10.06 1.48
N CYS A 60 0.99 10.76 1.62
CA CYS A 60 1.98 10.52 2.68
C CYS A 60 2.17 11.76 3.57
N THR A 61 2.61 11.52 4.81
CA THR A 61 3.16 12.59 5.65
C THR A 61 4.44 13.16 5.03
N LEU A 62 4.84 14.36 5.46
CA LEU A 62 6.06 15.04 5.02
C LEU A 62 7.08 15.19 6.16
N MET A 63 7.36 14.10 6.87
CA MET A 63 8.38 14.05 7.90
C MET A 63 9.77 13.99 7.28
N LEU A 64 10.70 14.74 7.88
CA LEU A 64 12.11 14.66 7.52
C LEU A 64 12.67 13.33 8.02
N CYS A 65 12.99 12.43 7.09
CA CYS A 65 13.56 11.14 7.44
C CYS A 65 15.03 11.28 7.84
N PRO A 66 15.47 10.60 8.91
CA PRO A 66 16.87 10.59 9.28
C PRO A 66 17.69 9.94 8.15
N THR A 67 18.77 10.60 7.73
CA THR A 67 19.75 9.97 6.86
C THR A 67 20.41 8.86 7.65
N THR A 68 20.29 7.61 7.20
CA THR A 68 21.17 6.55 7.68
C THR A 68 22.57 6.90 7.22
N VAL A 69 23.33 7.64 8.03
CA VAL A 69 24.78 7.67 7.89
C VAL A 69 25.23 6.29 8.36
N PRO A 70 25.67 5.37 7.48
CA PRO A 70 26.44 4.24 7.97
C PRO A 70 27.65 4.87 8.66
N ASN A 71 27.77 4.63 9.97
CA ASN A 71 28.75 5.24 10.86
C ASN A 71 30.07 5.52 10.13
N ALA A 72 30.45 6.79 10.07
CA ALA A 72 31.73 7.25 9.55
C ALA A 72 32.90 6.71 10.38
#